data_AF-A0A1W1HJF7-F1
#
_entry.id   AF-A0A1W1HJF7-F1
#
_cell.length_a   1.000
_cell.length_b   1.000
_cell.length_c   1.000
_cell.angle_alpha   90.00
_cell.angle_beta   90.00
_cell.angle_gamma   90.00
#
_symmetry.space_group_name_H-M   'P 1'
#
loop_
_entity.id
_entity.type
_entity.pdbx_description
1 polymer ?
#
loop_
_entity_poly.entity_id
_entity_poly.type
_entity_poly.pdbx_seq_one_letter_code
_entity_poly.pdbx_strand_id
1 'polypeptide(L)'
;MEIFFSILESVGVLLGLGLLGFYMIARRMMPGDLLGFLSPLVLEIALPSLIFVSIIKNFTFSEFPDWWMIPLWWIFFSFIAICLTLAMTYVMKPDNPREFAISLFYQNGIFFPLAIITGLYGSDSFHLVTLFLFISFHPALFFSTYRFFFKSSGQVEVGVDWKKIIHPVLIMTLIAFAIKLFGFHDMVPGFLISELSILGAMALPLVMIILGGNIFVDFQKKGEV
;
A
#
# COMPACT_ATOMS: atom_id res chain seq x y z
N MET A 1 24.41 -12.80 -8.79
CA MET A 1 24.22 -13.52 -7.51
C MET A 1 23.91 -12.56 -6.37
N GLU A 2 24.62 -11.43 -6.25
CA GLU A 2 24.37 -10.41 -5.22
C GLU A 2 22.92 -9.90 -5.20
N ILE A 3 22.36 -9.47 -6.35
CA ILE A 3 20.96 -8.99 -6.43
C ILE A 3 19.96 -10.03 -5.89
N PHE A 4 20.15 -11.31 -6.22
CA PHE A 4 19.27 -12.38 -5.74
C PHE A 4 19.33 -12.49 -4.20
N PHE A 5 20.53 -12.46 -3.62
CA PHE A 5 20.70 -12.50 -2.17
C PHE A 5 20.16 -11.25 -1.50
N SER A 6 20.34 -10.06 -2.07
CA SER A 6 19.77 -8.82 -1.54
C SER A 6 18.24 -8.81 -1.57
N ILE A 7 17.61 -9.33 -2.63
CA ILE A 7 16.15 -9.50 -2.67
C ILE A 7 15.71 -10.52 -1.63
N LEU A 8 16.39 -11.67 -1.54
CA LEU A 8 16.06 -12.71 -0.58
C LEU A 8 16.16 -12.21 0.87
N GLU A 9 17.20 -11.43 1.18
CA GLU A 9 17.39 -10.78 2.48
C GLU A 9 16.27 -9.77 2.75
N SER A 10 15.95 -8.91 1.78
CA SER A 10 14.87 -7.93 1.89
C SER A 10 13.52 -8.59 2.18
N VAL A 11 13.20 -9.67 1.44
CA VAL A 11 11.99 -10.46 1.66
C VAL A 11 12.06 -11.19 3.01
N GLY A 12 13.22 -11.72 3.39
CA GLY A 12 13.46 -12.37 4.67
C GLY A 12 13.21 -11.45 5.85
N VAL A 13 13.64 -10.18 5.78
CA VAL A 13 13.37 -9.15 6.79
C VAL A 13 11.86 -8.91 6.93
N LEU A 14 11.12 -8.81 5.83
CA LEU A 14 9.66 -8.65 5.87
C LEU A 14 8.95 -9.85 6.49
N LEU A 15 9.33 -11.06 6.07
CA LEU A 15 8.77 -12.29 6.63
C LEU A 15 9.09 -12.38 8.12
N GLY A 16 10.31 -11.99 8.53
CA GLY A 16 10.71 -11.89 9.92
C GLY A 16 9.81 -10.95 10.73
N LEU A 17 9.53 -9.75 10.21
CA LEU A 17 8.61 -8.79 10.84
C LEU A 17 7.18 -9.33 10.95
N GLY A 18 6.70 -10.03 9.90
CA GLY A 18 5.42 -10.74 9.93
C GLY A 18 5.38 -11.84 10.99
N LEU A 19 6.41 -12.69 11.07
CA LEU A 19 6.53 -13.72 12.09
C LEU A 19 6.58 -13.12 13.50
N LEU A 20 7.24 -11.96 13.66
CA LEU A 20 7.29 -11.23 14.92
C LEU A 20 5.89 -10.77 15.34
N GLY A 21 5.11 -10.19 14.41
CA GLY A 21 3.72 -9.82 14.66
C GLY A 21 2.83 -11.00 15.02
N PHE A 22 2.96 -12.12 14.29
CA PHE A 22 2.30 -13.38 14.61
C PHE A 22 2.64 -13.85 16.03
N TYR A 23 3.94 -13.84 16.38
CA TYR A 23 4.43 -14.26 17.70
C TYR A 23 3.92 -13.37 18.83
N MET A 24 3.88 -12.05 18.64
CA MET A 24 3.39 -11.10 19.65
C MET A 24 1.93 -11.36 20.01
N ILE A 25 1.07 -11.58 19.02
CA ILE A 25 -0.35 -11.91 19.26
C ILE A 25 -0.47 -13.31 19.86
N ALA A 26 0.29 -14.29 19.36
CA ALA A 26 0.28 -15.66 19.87
C ALA A 26 0.66 -15.74 21.36
N ARG A 27 1.58 -14.87 21.80
CA ARG A 27 2.00 -14.73 23.21
C ARG A 27 1.12 -13.80 24.02
N ARG A 28 0.04 -13.25 23.45
CA ARG A 28 -0.84 -12.26 24.09
C ARG A 28 -0.10 -11.01 24.57
N MET A 29 1.02 -10.66 23.92
CA MET A 29 1.75 -9.42 24.19
C MET A 29 0.96 -8.20 23.71
N MET A 30 0.14 -8.39 22.67
CA MET A 30 -0.82 -7.40 22.18
C MET A 30 -2.19 -8.08 21.99
N PRO A 31 -3.30 -7.44 22.39
CA PRO A 31 -4.62 -7.93 22.07
C PRO A 31 -4.88 -7.79 20.56
N GLY A 32 -5.64 -8.72 19.97
CA GLY A 32 -5.98 -8.69 18.54
C GLY A 32 -6.68 -7.39 18.12
N ASP A 33 -7.48 -6.80 19.02
CA ASP A 33 -8.18 -5.53 18.78
C ASP A 33 -7.22 -4.36 18.56
N LEU A 34 -6.00 -4.42 19.09
CA LEU A 34 -4.98 -3.39 18.87
C LEU A 34 -4.53 -3.34 17.39
N LEU A 35 -4.61 -4.46 16.66
CA LEU A 35 -4.31 -4.49 15.22
C LEU A 35 -5.27 -3.60 14.43
N GLY A 36 -6.53 -3.51 14.88
CA GLY A 36 -7.54 -2.61 14.33
C GLY A 36 -7.19 -1.13 14.54
N PHE A 37 -6.51 -0.79 15.65
CA PHE A 37 -6.02 0.58 15.91
C PHE A 37 -4.74 0.90 15.14
N LEU A 38 -3.82 -0.06 15.01
CA LEU A 38 -2.56 0.15 14.29
C LEU A 38 -2.76 0.29 12.78
N SER A 39 -3.81 -0.32 12.21
CA SER A 39 -4.09 -0.27 10.77
C SER A 39 -4.31 1.16 10.25
N PRO A 40 -5.23 1.98 10.81
CA PRO A 40 -5.38 3.39 10.41
C PRO A 40 -4.12 4.22 10.64
N LEU A 41 -3.41 4.01 11.76
CA LEU A 41 -2.15 4.71 12.03
C LEU A 41 -1.15 4.52 10.88
N VAL A 42 -1.07 3.30 10.32
CA VAL A 42 -0.18 3.07 9.18
C VAL A 42 -0.74 3.63 7.88
N LEU A 43 -1.99 3.31 7.55
CA LEU A 43 -2.56 3.61 6.23
C LEU A 43 -2.87 5.11 6.04
N GLU A 44 -3.19 5.82 7.12
CA GLU A 44 -3.63 7.22 7.08
C GLU A 44 -2.56 8.21 7.54
N ILE A 45 -1.55 7.75 8.30
CA ILE A 45 -0.50 8.64 8.84
C ILE A 45 0.89 8.23 8.35
N ALA A 46 1.37 7.03 8.70
CA ALA A 46 2.74 6.63 8.40
C ALA A 46 3.00 6.53 6.88
N LEU A 47 2.17 5.79 6.15
CA LEU A 47 2.35 5.61 4.71
C LEU A 47 2.24 6.94 3.93
N PRO A 48 1.24 7.80 4.16
CA PRO A 48 1.21 9.12 3.52
C PRO A 48 2.41 10.01 3.87
N SER A 49 2.93 9.92 5.11
CA SER A 49 4.15 10.63 5.53
C SER A 49 5.37 10.16 4.75
N LEU A 50 5.52 8.83 4.58
CA LEU A 50 6.59 8.22 3.79
C LEU A 50 6.55 8.68 2.33
N ILE A 51 5.36 8.66 1.73
CA ILE A 51 5.14 9.08 0.35
C ILE A 51 5.52 10.55 0.17
N PHE A 52 5.05 11.42 1.07
CA PHE A 52 5.36 12.84 1.03
C PHE A 52 6.87 13.11 1.10
N VAL A 53 7.54 12.53 2.10
CA VAL A 53 8.99 12.70 2.28
C VAL A 53 9.76 12.18 1.08
N SER A 54 9.38 11.01 0.54
CA SER A 54 10.02 10.43 -0.63
C SER A 54 9.92 11.35 -1.84
N ILE A 55 8.76 11.95 -2.10
CA ILE A 55 8.58 12.89 -3.21
C ILE A 55 9.38 14.18 -2.95
N ILE A 56 9.28 14.76 -1.76
CA ILE A 56 9.96 16.03 -1.46
C ILE A 56 11.49 15.89 -1.52
N LYS A 57 12.07 14.79 -1.05
CA LYS A 57 13.51 14.59 -1.06
C LYS A 57 14.03 14.10 -2.41
N ASN A 58 13.35 13.15 -3.03
CA ASN A 58 13.96 12.31 -4.08
C ASN A 58 13.36 12.55 -5.48
N PHE A 59 12.41 13.47 -5.63
CA PHE A 59 11.80 13.79 -6.92
C PHE A 59 12.27 15.14 -7.49
N THR A 60 12.68 15.15 -8.76
CA THR A 60 13.02 16.36 -9.51
C THR A 60 12.53 16.25 -10.96
N PHE A 61 11.82 17.27 -11.46
CA PHE A 61 11.26 17.25 -12.82
C PHE A 61 12.32 17.19 -13.93
N SER A 62 13.52 17.73 -13.70
CA SER A 62 14.62 17.68 -14.67
C SER A 62 15.17 16.27 -14.88
N GLU A 63 15.15 15.46 -13.82
CA GLU A 63 15.63 14.07 -13.86
C GLU A 63 14.54 13.11 -14.34
N PHE A 64 13.27 13.52 -14.25
CA PHE A 64 12.13 12.66 -14.60
C PHE A 64 11.07 13.40 -15.44
N PRO A 65 11.36 13.72 -16.71
CA PRO A 65 10.42 14.44 -17.59
C PRO A 65 9.15 13.63 -17.90
N ASP A 66 9.25 12.30 -17.95
CA ASP A 66 8.15 11.39 -18.30
C ASP A 66 7.35 10.90 -17.08
N TRP A 67 7.42 11.62 -15.95
CA TRP A 67 6.74 11.26 -14.71
C TRP A 67 5.24 11.02 -14.87
N TRP A 68 4.60 11.77 -15.76
CA TRP A 68 3.18 11.70 -16.06
C TRP A 68 2.79 10.40 -16.76
N MET A 69 3.74 9.69 -17.38
CA MET A 69 3.48 8.38 -17.98
C MET A 69 3.31 7.30 -16.91
N ILE A 70 3.89 7.47 -15.72
CA ILE A 70 3.89 6.42 -14.69
C ILE A 70 2.47 6.09 -14.18
N PRO A 71 1.61 7.07 -13.86
CA PRO A 71 0.21 6.76 -13.53
C PRO A 71 -0.58 6.20 -14.73
N LEU A 72 -0.23 6.57 -15.97
CA LEU A 72 -0.87 5.98 -17.17
C LEU A 72 -0.52 4.50 -17.34
N TRP A 73 0.73 4.12 -17.06
CA TRP A 73 1.13 2.72 -17.00
C TRP A 73 0.34 1.95 -15.94
N TRP A 74 0.09 2.55 -14.79
CA TRP A 74 -0.78 1.92 -13.78
C TRP A 74 -2.20 1.70 -14.28
N ILE A 75 -2.79 2.65 -15.01
CA ILE A 75 -4.12 2.48 -15.64
C ILE A 75 -4.08 1.31 -16.62
N PHE A 76 -3.05 1.25 -17.47
CA PHE A 76 -2.86 0.17 -18.44
C PHE A 76 -2.74 -1.21 -17.76
N PHE A 77 -1.89 -1.34 -16.74
CA PHE A 77 -1.75 -2.60 -16.00
C PHE A 77 -3.01 -2.97 -15.21
N SER A 78 -3.73 -1.98 -14.68
CA SER A 78 -5.02 -2.20 -14.03
C SER A 78 -6.06 -2.74 -15.01
N PHE A 79 -6.09 -2.22 -16.24
CA PHE A 79 -6.94 -2.75 -17.30
C PHE A 79 -6.58 -4.19 -17.66
N ILE A 80 -5.29 -4.50 -17.80
CA ILE A 80 -4.83 -5.88 -18.00
C ILE A 80 -5.26 -6.78 -16.84
N ALA A 81 -5.12 -6.32 -15.59
CA ALA A 81 -5.53 -7.09 -14.42
C ALA A 81 -7.03 -7.37 -14.42
N ILE A 82 -7.88 -6.43 -14.86
CA ILE A 82 -9.33 -6.66 -15.04
C ILE A 82 -9.56 -7.75 -16.09
N CYS A 83 -8.94 -7.63 -17.27
CA CYS A 83 -9.08 -8.61 -18.35
C CYS A 83 -8.67 -10.02 -17.90
N LEU A 84 -7.52 -10.14 -17.23
CA LEU A 84 -7.04 -11.41 -16.69
C LEU A 84 -7.97 -11.95 -15.60
N THR A 85 -8.47 -11.08 -14.72
CA THR A 85 -9.40 -11.48 -13.66
C THR A 85 -10.68 -12.06 -14.24
N LEU A 86 -11.27 -11.40 -15.24
CA LEU A 86 -12.47 -11.87 -15.93
C LEU A 86 -12.21 -13.18 -16.67
N ALA A 87 -11.10 -13.28 -17.40
CA ALA A 87 -10.73 -14.49 -18.12
C ALA A 87 -10.53 -15.69 -17.17
N MET A 88 -9.77 -15.50 -16.09
CA MET A 88 -9.51 -16.57 -15.12
C MET A 88 -10.78 -16.98 -14.37
N THR A 89 -11.64 -16.02 -14.00
CA THR A 89 -12.92 -16.33 -13.35
C THR A 89 -13.82 -17.15 -14.28
N TYR A 90 -13.84 -16.83 -15.58
CA TYR A 90 -14.60 -17.57 -16.57
C TYR A 90 -14.06 -19.00 -16.80
N VAL A 91 -12.73 -19.16 -16.87
CA VAL A 91 -12.09 -20.46 -17.09
C VAL A 91 -12.22 -21.37 -15.87
N MET A 92 -11.95 -20.84 -14.67
CA MET A 92 -11.88 -21.65 -13.45
C MET A 92 -13.26 -22.00 -12.88
N LYS A 93 -14.30 -21.20 -13.15
CA LYS A 93 -15.65 -21.36 -12.60
C LYS A 93 -15.65 -21.67 -11.09
N PRO A 94 -14.97 -20.85 -10.27
CA PRO A 94 -14.84 -21.11 -8.85
C PRO A 94 -16.21 -21.08 -8.16
N ASP A 95 -16.36 -21.81 -7.06
CA ASP A 95 -17.60 -21.82 -6.24
C ASP A 95 -17.97 -20.41 -5.75
N ASN A 96 -16.95 -19.60 -5.41
CA ASN A 96 -17.07 -18.21 -5.00
C ASN A 96 -16.40 -17.25 -6.00
N PRO A 97 -17.04 -16.91 -7.14
CA PRO A 97 -16.42 -16.11 -8.20
C PRO A 97 -16.07 -14.68 -7.79
N ARG A 98 -16.78 -14.11 -6.81
CA ARG A 98 -16.47 -12.75 -6.33
C ARG A 98 -15.23 -12.72 -5.44
N GLU A 99 -15.10 -13.69 -4.53
CA GLU A 99 -13.91 -13.85 -3.67
C GLU A 99 -12.68 -14.21 -4.50
N PHE A 100 -12.86 -15.03 -5.53
CA PHE A 100 -11.81 -15.31 -6.50
C PHE A 100 -11.39 -14.05 -7.26
N ALA A 101 -12.35 -13.29 -7.78
CA ALA A 101 -12.06 -12.09 -8.57
C ALA A 101 -11.42 -10.96 -7.74
N ILE A 102 -11.89 -10.72 -6.51
CA ILE A 102 -11.30 -9.68 -5.65
C ILE A 102 -9.85 -10.01 -5.28
N SER A 103 -9.56 -11.29 -5.02
CA SER A 103 -8.22 -11.78 -4.68
C SER A 103 -7.24 -11.68 -5.86
N LEU A 104 -7.74 -11.83 -7.09
CA LEU A 104 -6.93 -11.75 -8.30
C LEU A 104 -6.72 -10.30 -8.76
N PHE A 105 -7.71 -9.44 -8.59
CA PHE A 105 -7.65 -8.05 -9.05
C PHE A 105 -6.88 -7.12 -8.11
N TYR A 106 -7.15 -7.18 -6.80
CA TYR A 106 -6.49 -6.30 -5.83
C TYR A 106 -5.23 -6.94 -5.27
N GLN A 107 -4.16 -6.76 -6.03
CA GLN A 107 -2.81 -7.10 -5.60
C GLN A 107 -2.28 -6.17 -4.51
N ASN A 108 -1.38 -6.67 -3.67
CA ASN A 108 -0.58 -5.83 -2.78
C ASN A 108 0.53 -5.13 -3.59
N GLY A 109 0.17 -4.04 -4.25
CA GLY A 109 1.08 -3.28 -5.12
C GLY A 109 2.01 -2.31 -4.40
N ILE A 110 1.88 -2.13 -3.08
CA ILE A 110 2.66 -1.13 -2.31
C ILE A 110 3.72 -1.81 -1.47
N PHE A 111 3.33 -2.70 -0.54
CA PHE A 111 4.20 -3.08 0.56
C PHE A 111 5.33 -4.04 0.15
N PHE A 112 5.05 -5.00 -0.73
CA PHE A 112 6.09 -5.88 -1.28
C PHE A 112 7.09 -5.11 -2.14
N PRO A 113 6.67 -4.33 -3.15
CA PRO A 113 7.61 -3.50 -3.92
C PRO A 113 8.37 -2.49 -3.06
N LEU A 114 7.71 -1.84 -2.10
CA LEU A 114 8.34 -0.89 -1.18
C LEU A 114 9.53 -1.54 -0.45
N ALA A 115 9.34 -2.74 0.08
CA ALA A 115 10.40 -3.44 0.78
C ALA A 115 11.54 -3.88 -0.13
N ILE A 116 11.22 -4.42 -1.31
CA ILE A 116 12.23 -4.87 -2.28
C ILE A 116 13.07 -3.66 -2.73
N ILE A 117 12.43 -2.55 -3.07
CA ILE A 117 13.12 -1.33 -3.48
C ILE A 117 13.95 -0.77 -2.32
N THR A 118 13.40 -0.72 -1.11
CA THR A 118 14.13 -0.22 0.07
C THR A 118 15.36 -1.06 0.38
N GLY A 119 15.26 -2.39 0.29
CA GLY A 119 16.39 -3.26 0.57
C GLY A 119 17.43 -3.32 -0.55
N LEU A 120 17.04 -3.09 -1.81
CA LEU A 120 17.99 -3.01 -2.93
C LEU A 120 18.67 -1.65 -3.08
N TYR A 121 17.91 -0.58 -2.90
CA TYR A 121 18.33 0.78 -3.28
C TYR A 121 18.34 1.78 -2.11
N GLY A 122 17.94 1.34 -0.90
CA GLY A 122 17.81 2.20 0.27
C GLY A 122 16.47 2.92 0.37
N SER A 123 16.19 3.49 1.54
CA SER A 123 14.95 4.21 1.86
C SER A 123 14.84 5.59 1.20
N ASP A 124 15.95 6.15 0.69
CA ASP A 124 15.99 7.43 -0.02
C ASP A 124 16.08 7.23 -1.55
N SER A 125 15.75 6.03 -2.04
CA SER A 125 15.80 5.73 -3.46
C SER A 125 14.72 6.47 -4.25
N PHE A 126 15.09 7.03 -5.41
CA PHE A 126 14.13 7.59 -6.36
C PHE A 126 13.11 6.55 -6.84
N HIS A 127 13.47 5.25 -6.86
CA HIS A 127 12.56 4.18 -7.26
C HIS A 127 11.31 4.10 -6.38
N LEU A 128 11.38 4.58 -5.13
CA LEU A 128 10.23 4.70 -4.24
C LEU A 128 9.24 5.76 -4.73
N VAL A 129 9.75 6.88 -5.25
CA VAL A 129 8.91 7.91 -5.89
C VAL A 129 8.16 7.31 -7.07
N THR A 130 8.85 6.55 -7.92
CA THR A 130 8.24 5.86 -9.07
C THR A 130 7.16 4.88 -8.63
N LEU A 131 7.42 4.10 -7.58
CA LEU A 131 6.42 3.19 -6.99
C LEU A 131 5.18 3.96 -6.51
N PHE A 132 5.36 5.03 -5.74
CA PHE A 132 4.25 5.80 -5.18
C PHE A 132 3.45 6.53 -6.25
N LEU A 133 4.11 7.06 -7.28
CA LEU A 133 3.45 7.60 -8.46
C LEU A 133 2.62 6.54 -9.18
N PHE A 134 3.21 5.36 -9.41
CA PHE A 134 2.56 4.27 -10.11
C PHE A 134 1.29 3.86 -9.37
N ILE A 135 1.37 3.63 -8.06
CA ILE A 135 0.26 3.07 -7.29
C ILE A 135 -0.70 4.12 -6.70
N SER A 136 -0.50 5.40 -7.01
CA SER A 136 -1.21 6.55 -6.40
C SER A 136 -2.74 6.47 -6.48
N PHE A 137 -3.29 5.97 -7.58
CA PHE A 137 -4.72 5.80 -7.80
C PHE A 137 -5.29 4.50 -7.23
N HIS A 138 -4.45 3.56 -6.80
CA HIS A 138 -4.88 2.25 -6.34
C HIS A 138 -5.75 2.28 -5.08
N PRO A 139 -5.41 3.05 -4.01
CA PRO A 139 -6.31 3.17 -2.86
C PRO A 139 -7.67 3.73 -3.23
N ALA A 140 -7.72 4.77 -4.06
CA ALA A 140 -8.97 5.38 -4.52
C ALA A 140 -9.83 4.38 -5.32
N LEU A 141 -9.20 3.58 -6.19
CA LEU A 141 -9.86 2.49 -6.89
C LEU A 141 -10.38 1.43 -5.91
N PHE A 142 -9.53 0.94 -5.01
CA PHE A 142 -9.88 -0.08 -4.02
C PHE A 142 -11.10 0.35 -3.19
N PHE A 143 -11.02 1.48 -2.49
CA PHE A 143 -12.09 1.91 -1.58
C PHE A 143 -13.39 2.32 -2.29
N SER A 144 -13.34 2.68 -3.58
CA SER A 144 -14.55 2.97 -4.36
C SER A 144 -15.24 1.72 -4.92
N THR A 145 -14.45 0.68 -5.25
CA THR A 145 -14.94 -0.47 -6.02
C THR A 145 -14.99 -1.80 -5.25
N TYR A 146 -14.30 -1.94 -4.11
CA TYR A 146 -14.26 -3.21 -3.36
C TYR A 146 -15.65 -3.73 -2.97
N ARG A 147 -16.59 -2.81 -2.65
CA ARG A 147 -17.99 -3.14 -2.30
C ARG A 147 -18.74 -3.91 -3.38
N PHE A 148 -18.35 -3.80 -4.65
CA PHE A 148 -19.00 -4.54 -5.74
C PHE A 148 -18.73 -6.05 -5.66
N PHE A 149 -17.67 -6.46 -4.96
CA PHE A 149 -17.32 -7.87 -4.77
C PHE A 149 -18.05 -8.50 -3.56
N PHE A 150 -18.51 -7.70 -2.59
CA PHE A 150 -19.23 -8.22 -1.41
C PHE A 150 -20.75 -8.07 -1.57
N LYS A 151 -21.53 -9.09 -1.19
CA LYS A 151 -23.00 -8.97 -1.12
C LYS A 151 -23.37 -8.19 0.14
N SER A 152 -23.76 -6.92 0.02
CA SER A 152 -24.48 -6.26 1.12
C SER A 152 -25.93 -6.75 1.14
N SER A 153 -26.36 -7.38 2.24
CA SER A 153 -27.75 -7.77 2.51
C SER A 153 -28.65 -6.57 2.83
N GLY A 154 -28.14 -5.33 2.77
CA GLY A 154 -28.93 -4.11 2.97
C GLY A 154 -28.46 -3.03 2.02
N GLN A 155 -29.44 -2.38 1.38
CA GLN A 155 -29.36 -1.17 0.55
C GLN A 155 -27.95 -0.80 0.06
N VAL A 156 -27.64 -1.19 -1.17
CA VAL A 156 -26.57 -0.55 -1.93
C VAL A 156 -26.97 0.91 -2.11
N GLU A 157 -26.46 1.81 -1.28
CA GLU A 157 -26.47 3.23 -1.62
C GLU A 157 -25.67 3.36 -2.92
N VAL A 158 -26.42 3.55 -4.02
CA VAL A 158 -25.91 3.88 -5.35
C VAL A 158 -25.42 5.33 -5.32
N GLY A 159 -24.45 5.59 -4.45
CA GLY A 159 -23.79 6.86 -4.27
C GLY A 159 -22.29 6.63 -4.36
N VAL A 160 -21.63 7.46 -5.15
CA VAL A 160 -20.18 7.61 -5.07
C VAL A 160 -19.91 8.43 -3.81
N ASP A 161 -19.44 7.77 -2.75
CA ASP A 161 -18.99 8.48 -1.55
C ASP A 161 -17.63 9.11 -1.86
N TRP A 162 -17.66 10.36 -2.30
CA TRP A 162 -16.47 11.13 -2.67
C TRP A 162 -15.43 11.20 -1.54
N LYS A 163 -15.85 11.09 -0.27
CA LYS A 163 -14.93 11.03 0.87
C LYS A 163 -14.10 9.74 0.90
N LYS A 164 -14.59 8.65 0.32
CA LYS A 164 -13.87 7.37 0.20
C LYS A 164 -12.93 7.31 -1.00
N ILE A 165 -13.14 8.16 -2.00
CA ILE A 165 -12.25 8.30 -3.17
C ILE A 165 -11.02 9.13 -2.80
N ILE A 166 -11.19 10.15 -1.96
CA ILE A 166 -10.12 11.04 -1.52
C ILE A 166 -9.40 10.39 -0.33
N HIS A 167 -8.51 9.43 -0.62
CA HIS A 167 -7.71 8.75 0.39
C HIS A 167 -6.48 9.60 0.80
N PRO A 168 -6.05 9.59 2.08
CA PRO A 168 -4.88 10.35 2.55
C PRO A 168 -3.62 10.17 1.69
N VAL A 169 -3.37 8.95 1.23
CA VAL A 169 -2.28 8.63 0.27
C VAL A 169 -2.36 9.48 -1.01
N LEU A 170 -3.54 9.57 -1.63
CA LEU A 170 -3.72 10.36 -2.85
C LEU A 170 -3.54 11.86 -2.56
N ILE A 171 -4.12 12.35 -1.46
CA ILE A 171 -3.98 13.75 -1.03
C ILE A 171 -2.51 14.11 -0.83
N MET A 172 -1.77 13.33 -0.03
CA MET A 172 -0.37 13.61 0.27
C MET A 172 0.53 13.51 -0.96
N THR A 173 0.22 12.58 -1.88
CA THR A 173 0.89 12.52 -3.18
C THR A 173 0.67 13.82 -3.95
N LEU A 174 -0.58 14.25 -4.12
CA LEU A 174 -0.91 15.48 -4.86
C LEU A 174 -0.29 16.74 -4.22
N ILE A 175 -0.32 16.84 -2.88
CA ILE A 175 0.31 17.96 -2.15
C ILE A 175 1.82 17.97 -2.39
N ALA A 176 2.49 16.83 -2.26
CA ALA A 176 3.95 16.75 -2.45
C ALA A 176 4.34 17.14 -3.89
N PHE A 177 3.57 16.67 -4.89
CA PHE A 177 3.76 17.05 -6.29
C PHE A 177 3.51 18.53 -6.52
N ALA A 178 2.46 19.11 -5.95
CA ALA A 178 2.18 20.53 -6.08
C ALA A 178 3.33 21.38 -5.50
N ILE A 179 3.82 21.03 -4.29
CA ILE A 179 4.96 21.71 -3.66
C ILE A 179 6.20 21.64 -4.56
N LYS A 180 6.51 20.47 -5.12
CA LYS A 180 7.63 20.31 -6.05
C LYS A 180 7.43 21.11 -7.33
N LEU A 181 6.22 21.12 -7.90
CA LEU A 181 5.90 21.78 -9.18
C LEU A 181 6.05 23.30 -9.07
N PHE A 182 5.62 23.89 -7.97
CA PHE A 182 5.76 25.33 -7.71
C PHE A 182 7.15 25.72 -7.17
N GLY A 183 8.06 24.76 -7.00
CA GLY A 183 9.40 25.01 -6.45
C GLY A 183 9.42 25.30 -4.95
N PHE A 184 8.30 25.19 -4.23
CA PHE A 184 8.19 25.49 -2.80
C PHE A 184 8.79 24.43 -1.87
N HIS A 185 9.47 23.42 -2.42
CA HIS A 185 10.11 22.39 -1.61
C HIS A 185 11.16 22.93 -0.62
N ASP A 186 11.90 23.99 -0.99
CA ASP A 186 12.86 24.66 -0.10
C ASP A 186 12.19 25.44 1.04
N MET A 187 10.89 25.74 0.92
CA MET A 187 10.11 26.41 1.96
C MET A 187 9.58 25.44 3.02
N VAL A 188 9.66 24.12 2.79
CA VAL A 188 9.20 23.14 3.76
C VAL A 188 10.21 23.07 4.92
N PRO A 189 9.80 23.41 6.15
CA PRO A 189 10.69 23.38 7.31
C PRO A 189 11.35 22.00 7.51
N GLY A 190 12.65 21.99 7.76
CA GLY A 190 13.41 20.75 7.97
C GLY A 190 12.85 19.89 9.11
N PHE A 191 12.32 20.51 10.17
CA PHE A 191 11.71 19.76 11.28
C PHE A 191 10.50 18.94 10.85
N LEU A 192 9.64 19.47 9.96
CA LEU A 192 8.49 18.73 9.42
C LEU A 192 8.94 17.55 8.57
N ILE A 193 9.98 17.75 7.74
CA ILE A 193 10.56 16.66 6.96
C ILE A 193 11.11 15.57 7.90
N SER A 194 11.80 15.94 8.97
CA SER A 194 12.32 14.99 9.96
C SER A 194 11.20 14.24 10.69
N GLU A 195 10.17 14.93 11.17
CA GLU A 195 9.01 14.32 11.83
C GLU A 195 8.30 13.32 10.90
N LEU A 196 7.98 13.75 9.68
CA LEU A 196 7.34 12.88 8.68
C LEU A 196 8.26 11.73 8.25
N SER A 197 9.59 11.91 8.26
CA SER A 197 10.53 10.82 7.97
C SER A 197 10.48 9.75 9.04
N ILE A 198 10.47 10.15 10.32
CA ILE A 198 10.37 9.23 11.46
C ILE A 198 9.02 8.50 11.43
N LEU A 199 7.93 9.24 11.21
CA LEU A 199 6.60 8.64 11.07
C LEU A 199 6.53 7.67 9.89
N GLY A 200 7.07 8.07 8.74
CA GLY A 200 7.09 7.27 7.51
C GLY A 200 7.89 5.97 7.64
N ALA A 201 9.01 6.01 8.36
CA ALA A 201 9.85 4.83 8.60
C ALA A 201 9.12 3.71 9.34
N MET A 202 8.05 4.02 10.10
CA MET A 202 7.24 3.02 10.77
C MET A 202 6.28 2.26 9.85
N ALA A 203 5.99 2.78 8.65
CA ALA A 203 4.92 2.25 7.79
C ALA A 203 5.16 0.78 7.42
N LEU A 204 6.37 0.46 6.96
CA LEU A 204 6.69 -0.89 6.49
C LEU A 204 6.76 -1.91 7.65
N PRO A 205 7.48 -1.65 8.77
CA PRO A 205 7.48 -2.56 9.91
C PRO A 205 6.10 -2.81 10.50
N LEU A 206 5.31 -1.76 10.71
CA LEU A 206 3.99 -1.90 11.33
C LEU A 206 3.02 -2.67 10.44
N VAL A 207 2.99 -2.44 9.12
CA VAL A 207 2.14 -3.24 8.22
C VAL A 207 2.50 -4.72 8.28
N MET A 208 3.79 -5.07 8.29
CA MET A 208 4.19 -6.47 8.36
C MET A 208 3.80 -7.11 9.70
N ILE A 209 4.00 -6.40 10.81
CA ILE A 209 3.55 -6.84 12.15
C ILE A 209 2.02 -7.04 12.17
N ILE A 210 1.26 -6.09 11.63
CA ILE A 210 -0.20 -6.16 11.55
C ILE A 210 -0.65 -7.37 10.72
N LEU A 211 -0.04 -7.57 9.56
CA LEU A 211 -0.34 -8.69 8.67
C LEU A 211 -0.10 -10.04 9.38
N GLY A 212 1.06 -10.19 10.02
CA GLY A 212 1.39 -11.39 10.79
C GLY A 212 0.44 -11.65 11.96
N GLY A 213 0.07 -10.58 12.68
CA GLY A 213 -0.90 -10.65 13.76
C GLY A 213 -2.30 -11.07 13.28
N ASN A 214 -2.77 -10.49 12.17
CA ASN A 214 -4.06 -10.84 11.56
C ASN A 214 -4.09 -12.30 11.11
N ILE A 215 -3.00 -12.81 10.52
CA ILE A 215 -2.88 -14.22 10.16
C ILE A 215 -3.13 -15.11 11.39
N PHE A 216 -2.53 -14.80 12.54
CA PHE A 216 -2.75 -15.58 13.76
C PHE A 216 -4.22 -15.52 14.23
N VAL A 217 -4.82 -14.33 14.25
CA VAL A 217 -6.24 -14.15 14.65
C VAL A 217 -7.16 -14.95 13.74
N ASP A 218 -6.92 -14.91 12.42
CA ASP A 218 -7.71 -15.68 11.44
C ASP A 218 -7.54 -17.18 11.63
N PHE A 219 -6.32 -17.65 11.99
CA PHE A 219 -6.09 -19.05 12.34
C PHE A 219 -6.84 -19.48 13.61
N GLN A 220 -7.02 -18.61 14.59
CA GLN A 220 -7.82 -18.91 15.78
C GLN A 220 -9.32 -18.97 15.49
N LYS A 221 -9.80 -18.13 14.58
CA LYS A 221 -11.21 -18.08 14.17
C LYS A 221 -11.60 -19.14 13.14
N LYS A 222 -10.63 -19.85 12.54
CA LYS A 222 -10.90 -20.99 11.66
C LYS A 222 -11.65 -22.09 12.42
N GLY A 223 -12.94 -22.21 12.14
CA GLY A 223 -13.84 -23.20 12.75
C GLY A 223 -15.11 -22.58 13.37
N GLU A 224 -15.16 -21.27 13.53
CA GLU A 224 -16.38 -20.53 13.89
C GLU A 224 -17.08 -20.07 12.60
N VAL A 225 -17.83 -20.97 11.96
CA VAL A 225 -18.81 -20.63 10.92
C VAL A 225 -20.20 -20.69 11.53
#